data_AF-A0A7Y0G5B8-F1
#
_entry.id   AF-A0A7Y0G5B8-F1
#
_cell.length_a   1.000
_cell.length_b   1.000
_cell.length_c   1.000
_cell.angle_alpha   90.00
_cell.angle_beta   90.00
_cell.angle_gamma   90.00
#
_symmetry.space_group_name_H-M   'P 1'
#
loop_
_entity.id
_entity.type
_entity.pdbx_description
1 polymer ?
#
loop_
_entity_poly.entity_id
_entity_poly.type
_entity_poly.pdbx_seq_one_letter_code
_entity_poly.pdbx_strand_id
1 'polypeptide(L)'
;MINGVATASASAQAALTEVLEKQLPAAPLELLLLGEFPATMTAALQARGYRLTTLRWRDPQHLEQPPAGARGELLQVRLSGPATAGRHFDAVLALDFAADIHPLALFDGLNDLLTPQGVVLLAGERAAGSWMDYLQALAARCGFDMATPSADTAGPFFVHVLHRAATAPRWRVGHVLPTDFDELAALFQDVFGHPLSWALWDWKYGASRGNAVLVRSEGKVVAHYGGIYRDILRCGKPDRVAQIGDVMVQSRERGVLTRNGPFFLIGTSWPEVYGPRGFGFPNARAMRVAEKMGLYTKAGQMAQLRWLPSSPRWRLQTRVRNLARGNAADGALVAPLWAAMAHDLRESVVGVRDWAYLERRYFSHPHNHYELLLVTARLTGKPLGVAVLQRLEDACELMDVIAPLAHFALVIDQARRLTGRWGLPSLYAWTTTNHLPLFVACEGTEEPLNVLIPASSWTADPQSELFVGKWWLTSGDTDFR
;
A
#
# COMPACT_ATOMS: atom_id res chain seq x y z
N MET A 1 -20.04 5.45 -16.81
CA MET A 1 -20.86 6.58 -17.32
C MET A 1 -21.30 7.40 -16.11
N ILE A 2 -20.57 8.46 -15.77
CA ILE A 2 -20.90 9.36 -14.66
C ILE A 2 -20.91 10.77 -15.24
N ASN A 3 -22.11 11.30 -15.43
CA ASN A 3 -22.42 12.64 -15.93
C ASN A 3 -22.46 13.66 -14.78
N GLY A 4 -21.51 13.63 -13.84
CA GLY A 4 -21.64 14.26 -12.52
C GLY A 4 -21.98 15.77 -12.55
N VAL A 5 -21.55 16.51 -13.57
CA VAL A 5 -21.83 17.95 -13.71
C VAL A 5 -23.13 18.22 -14.48
N ALA A 6 -23.49 17.37 -15.44
CA ALA A 6 -24.75 17.51 -16.19
C ALA A 6 -25.98 17.08 -15.36
N THR A 7 -25.77 16.24 -14.34
CA THR A 7 -26.79 15.85 -13.35
C THR A 7 -26.68 16.59 -12.02
N ALA A 8 -25.74 17.54 -11.90
CA ALA A 8 -25.63 18.37 -10.70
C ALA A 8 -26.93 19.16 -10.48
N SER A 9 -27.33 19.32 -9.21
CA SER A 9 -28.54 20.08 -8.88
C SER A 9 -28.43 21.53 -9.39
N ALA A 10 -29.56 22.17 -9.67
CA ALA A 10 -29.59 23.58 -10.07
C ALA A 10 -28.83 24.50 -9.08
N SER A 11 -28.82 24.13 -7.79
CA SER A 11 -28.05 24.80 -6.74
C SER A 11 -26.54 24.66 -6.92
N ALA A 12 -26.04 23.49 -7.33
CA ALA A 12 -24.61 23.28 -7.58
C ALA A 12 -24.14 24.03 -8.83
N GLN A 13 -24.97 24.10 -9.88
CA GLN A 13 -24.67 24.88 -11.08
C GLN A 13 -24.65 26.40 -10.79
N ALA A 14 -25.58 26.89 -9.98
CA ALA A 14 -25.60 28.29 -9.55
C ALA A 14 -24.36 28.64 -8.71
N ALA A 15 -24.00 27.80 -7.73
CA ALA A 15 -22.80 28.00 -6.91
C ALA A 15 -21.52 27.99 -7.76
N LEU A 16 -21.40 27.05 -8.70
CA LEU A 16 -20.26 27.01 -9.63
C LEU A 16 -20.17 28.30 -10.46
N THR A 17 -21.30 28.78 -10.98
CA THR A 17 -21.35 30.02 -11.77
C THR A 17 -20.92 31.23 -10.95
N GLU A 18 -21.42 31.37 -9.73
CA GLU A 18 -21.06 32.47 -8.83
C GLU A 18 -19.56 32.45 -8.48
N VAL A 19 -19.00 31.27 -8.16
CA VAL A 19 -17.58 31.13 -7.83
C VAL A 19 -16.72 31.48 -9.04
N LEU A 20 -17.10 31.04 -10.24
CA LEU A 20 -16.38 31.39 -11.48
C LEU A 20 -16.38 32.89 -11.74
N GLU A 21 -17.46 33.60 -11.43
CA GLU A 21 -17.52 35.05 -11.61
C GLU A 21 -16.67 35.82 -10.61
N LYS A 22 -16.58 35.34 -9.37
CA LYS A 22 -15.90 36.04 -8.28
C LYS A 22 -14.41 35.68 -8.13
N GLN A 23 -14.03 34.47 -8.50
CA GLN A 23 -12.73 33.89 -8.15
C GLN A 23 -11.80 33.68 -9.35
N LEU A 24 -12.33 33.69 -10.59
CA LEU A 24 -11.45 33.66 -11.76
C LEU A 24 -10.72 35.00 -11.92
N PRO A 25 -9.40 34.98 -12.15
CA PRO A 25 -8.67 36.21 -12.42
C PRO A 25 -9.07 36.81 -13.78
N ALA A 26 -8.97 38.13 -13.91
CA ALA A 26 -9.50 38.85 -15.07
C ALA A 26 -8.79 38.48 -16.39
N ALA A 27 -9.58 38.22 -17.45
CA ALA A 27 -9.09 37.89 -18.79
C ALA A 27 -8.27 39.03 -19.46
N PRO A 28 -7.38 38.73 -20.43
CA PRO A 28 -7.12 37.42 -21.03
C PRO A 28 -6.05 36.61 -20.30
N LEU A 29 -6.37 35.35 -19.96
CA LEU A 29 -5.50 34.43 -19.23
C LEU A 29 -5.58 33.01 -19.80
N GLU A 30 -4.59 32.18 -19.49
CA GLU A 30 -4.52 30.77 -19.87
C GLU A 30 -5.28 29.92 -18.84
N LEU A 31 -6.33 29.23 -19.29
CA LEU A 31 -7.15 28.32 -18.48
C LEU A 31 -6.97 26.87 -18.89
N LEU A 32 -6.80 25.99 -17.90
CA LEU A 32 -6.87 24.55 -18.06
C LEU A 32 -8.20 24.04 -17.53
N LEU A 33 -8.97 23.37 -18.39
CA LEU A 33 -10.22 22.69 -18.07
C LEU A 33 -9.93 21.21 -17.87
N LEU A 34 -10.04 20.70 -16.64
CA LEU A 34 -9.86 19.31 -16.26
C LEU A 34 -11.22 18.64 -15.97
N GLY A 35 -11.55 17.62 -16.76
CA GLY A 35 -12.83 16.90 -16.66
C GLY A 35 -13.78 17.21 -17.80
N GLU A 36 -15.07 16.92 -17.59
CA GLU A 36 -16.13 17.14 -18.57
C GLU A 36 -16.79 18.52 -18.40
N PHE A 37 -16.79 19.29 -19.49
CA PHE A 37 -17.35 20.64 -19.54
C PHE A 37 -18.46 20.76 -20.59
N PRO A 38 -19.62 21.35 -20.25
CA PRO A 38 -20.63 21.69 -21.25
C PRO A 38 -20.09 22.66 -22.31
N ALA A 39 -20.51 22.46 -23.56
CA ALA A 39 -20.12 23.34 -24.67
C ALA A 39 -20.53 24.80 -24.44
N THR A 40 -21.68 25.02 -23.80
CA THR A 40 -22.19 26.36 -23.43
C THR A 40 -21.25 27.08 -22.47
N MET A 41 -20.72 26.38 -21.47
CA MET A 41 -19.77 26.92 -20.50
C MET A 41 -18.41 27.24 -21.16
N THR A 42 -17.94 26.35 -22.02
CA THR A 42 -16.70 26.54 -22.79
C THR A 42 -16.81 27.78 -23.68
N ALA A 43 -17.91 27.93 -24.41
CA ALA A 43 -18.18 29.09 -25.26
C ALA A 43 -18.27 30.40 -24.45
N ALA A 44 -18.93 30.36 -23.27
CA ALA A 44 -19.02 31.52 -22.39
C ALA A 44 -17.65 31.99 -21.87
N LEU A 45 -16.75 31.06 -21.52
CA LEU A 45 -15.38 31.39 -21.11
C LEU A 45 -14.57 31.97 -22.28
N GLN A 46 -14.66 31.41 -23.48
CA GLN A 46 -13.99 31.95 -24.67
C GLN A 46 -14.50 33.36 -25.01
N ALA A 47 -15.81 33.60 -24.91
CA ALA A 47 -16.41 34.91 -25.15
C ALA A 47 -15.93 35.99 -24.15
N ARG A 48 -15.53 35.58 -22.94
CA ARG A 48 -14.90 36.46 -21.93
C ARG A 48 -13.41 36.71 -22.20
N GLY A 49 -12.82 36.10 -23.22
CA GLY A 49 -11.44 36.32 -23.65
C GLY A 49 -10.41 35.33 -23.08
N TYR A 50 -10.83 34.24 -22.44
CA TYR A 50 -9.91 33.22 -21.94
C TYR A 50 -9.39 32.29 -23.05
N ARG A 51 -8.11 31.92 -22.95
CA ARG A 51 -7.49 30.89 -23.79
C ARG A 51 -7.61 29.54 -23.10
N LEU A 52 -8.34 28.62 -23.71
CA LEU A 52 -8.72 27.36 -23.07
C LEU A 52 -7.87 26.20 -23.57
N THR A 53 -7.46 25.34 -22.64
CA THR A 53 -6.94 24.00 -22.90
C THR A 53 -7.81 23.02 -22.17
N THR A 54 -8.28 21.97 -22.84
CA THR A 54 -9.14 20.98 -22.20
C THR A 54 -8.43 19.64 -22.11
N LEU A 55 -8.42 19.05 -20.92
CA LEU A 55 -8.01 17.67 -20.69
C LEU A 55 -9.17 16.92 -20.06
N ARG A 56 -9.68 15.92 -20.77
CA ARG A 56 -10.67 14.99 -20.22
C ARG A 56 -9.92 13.98 -19.36
N TRP A 57 -9.68 14.32 -18.09
CA TRP A 57 -8.78 13.56 -17.22
C TRP A 57 -9.21 12.11 -16.92
N ARG A 58 -10.42 11.71 -17.32
CA ARG A 58 -10.95 10.34 -17.24
C ARG A 58 -10.80 9.57 -18.56
N ASP A 59 -10.30 10.21 -19.61
CA ASP A 59 -9.94 9.56 -20.87
C ASP A 59 -8.68 8.71 -20.65
N PRO A 60 -8.67 7.43 -21.06
CA PRO A 60 -7.51 6.55 -20.93
C PRO A 60 -6.19 7.14 -21.45
N GLN A 61 -6.22 8.03 -22.45
CA GLN A 61 -5.01 8.67 -22.97
C GLN A 61 -4.33 9.64 -21.99
N HIS A 62 -5.08 10.11 -20.99
CA HIS A 62 -4.64 11.04 -19.95
C HIS A 62 -4.43 10.35 -18.59
N LEU A 63 -4.49 9.02 -18.55
CA LEU A 63 -4.20 8.25 -17.34
C LEU A 63 -2.79 7.68 -17.40
N GLU A 64 -2.05 7.79 -16.29
CA GLU A 64 -0.88 6.96 -16.04
C GLU A 64 -1.36 5.62 -15.45
N GLN A 65 -0.75 4.49 -15.83
CA GLN A 65 -0.94 3.25 -15.08
C GLN A 65 0.39 2.60 -14.73
N PRO A 66 0.51 1.88 -13.59
CA PRO A 66 -0.47 1.69 -12.49
C PRO A 66 0.09 2.13 -11.10
N PRO A 67 -0.71 2.26 -9.99
CA PRO A 67 -1.74 1.26 -9.68
C PRO A 67 -3.03 1.55 -8.89
N ALA A 68 -3.96 0.63 -9.16
CA ALA A 68 -5.18 0.31 -8.43
C ALA A 68 -4.95 -0.43 -7.09
N GLY A 69 -5.92 -0.32 -6.18
CA GLY A 69 -6.27 -1.45 -5.31
C GLY A 69 -6.07 -1.35 -3.80
N ALA A 70 -6.85 -0.49 -3.14
CA ALA A 70 -7.44 -0.84 -1.83
C ALA A 70 -8.90 -0.35 -1.72
N ARG A 71 -9.27 0.63 -2.54
CA ARG A 71 -10.62 1.13 -2.78
C ARG A 71 -10.72 1.56 -4.25
N GLY A 72 -11.39 0.78 -5.11
CA GLY A 72 -11.52 1.11 -6.54
C GLY A 72 -10.17 1.29 -7.27
N GLU A 73 -10.22 1.57 -8.56
CA GLU A 73 -9.05 2.02 -9.31
C GLU A 73 -8.89 3.52 -9.03
N LEU A 74 -7.84 3.91 -8.28
CA LEU A 74 -7.46 5.33 -8.19
C LEU A 74 -6.85 5.74 -9.52
N LEU A 75 -7.50 6.68 -10.20
CA LEU A 75 -7.09 7.25 -11.47
C LEU A 75 -5.96 8.24 -11.26
N GLN A 76 -4.78 7.91 -11.78
CA GLN A 76 -3.63 8.81 -11.81
C GLN A 76 -3.69 9.64 -13.08
N VAL A 77 -4.07 10.90 -12.93
CA VAL A 77 -4.21 11.80 -14.08
C VAL A 77 -2.84 12.35 -14.47
N ARG A 78 -2.44 12.11 -15.71
CA ARG A 78 -1.30 12.77 -16.35
C ARG A 78 -1.70 14.17 -16.82
N LEU A 79 -1.32 15.18 -16.05
CA LEU A 79 -1.54 16.58 -16.46
C LEU A 79 -0.47 17.07 -17.44
N SER A 80 0.73 16.48 -17.41
CA SER A 80 1.85 16.84 -18.29
C SER A 80 1.77 16.04 -19.60
N GLY A 81 1.57 16.71 -20.73
CA GLY A 81 1.49 16.09 -22.05
C GLY A 81 1.61 17.09 -23.18
N PRO A 82 1.45 16.68 -24.45
CA PRO A 82 1.63 17.56 -25.60
C PRO A 82 0.78 18.83 -25.54
N ALA A 83 -0.43 18.75 -24.97
CA ALA A 83 -1.35 19.89 -24.86
C ALA A 83 -0.92 20.93 -23.79
N THR A 84 -0.13 20.51 -22.80
CA THR A 84 0.31 21.33 -21.65
C THR A 84 1.82 21.60 -21.65
N ALA A 85 2.58 20.97 -22.55
CA ALA A 85 4.02 21.09 -22.63
C ALA A 85 4.47 22.55 -22.81
N GLY A 86 5.33 23.02 -21.89
CA GLY A 86 5.88 24.37 -21.91
C GLY A 86 4.87 25.49 -21.60
N ARG A 87 3.67 25.14 -21.14
CA ARG A 87 2.61 26.11 -20.81
C ARG A 87 2.45 26.20 -19.31
N HIS A 88 2.16 27.41 -18.85
CA HIS A 88 1.70 27.67 -17.49
C HIS A 88 0.29 28.25 -17.53
N PHE A 89 -0.52 27.91 -16.55
CA PHE A 89 -1.92 28.29 -16.47
C PHE A 89 -2.15 29.23 -15.29
N ASP A 90 -2.94 30.27 -15.53
CA ASP A 90 -3.33 31.24 -14.51
C ASP A 90 -4.50 30.72 -13.68
N ALA A 91 -5.32 29.85 -14.26
CA ALA A 91 -6.28 29.08 -13.48
C ALA A 91 -6.56 27.70 -14.06
N VAL A 92 -6.88 26.77 -13.16
CA VAL A 92 -7.32 25.41 -13.49
C VAL A 92 -8.73 25.24 -12.98
N LEU A 93 -9.66 24.86 -13.87
CA LEU A 93 -11.02 24.47 -13.52
C LEU A 93 -11.07 22.95 -13.56
N ALA A 94 -11.21 22.32 -12.40
CA ALA A 94 -11.29 20.87 -12.24
C ALA A 94 -12.71 20.50 -11.79
N LEU A 95 -13.50 19.95 -12.72
CA LEU A 95 -14.87 19.52 -12.47
C LEU A 95 -14.96 17.99 -12.46
N ASP A 96 -16.04 17.44 -11.93
CA ASP A 96 -16.29 15.99 -11.79
C ASP A 96 -15.28 15.23 -10.90
N PHE A 97 -14.57 15.97 -10.02
CA PHE A 97 -13.65 15.36 -9.06
C PHE A 97 -14.39 14.44 -8.09
N ALA A 98 -13.82 13.27 -7.83
CA ALA A 98 -14.37 12.32 -6.88
C ALA A 98 -13.24 11.54 -6.22
N ALA A 99 -13.59 10.68 -5.25
CA ALA A 99 -12.62 9.89 -4.48
C ALA A 99 -11.85 8.85 -5.31
N ASP A 100 -12.18 8.67 -6.59
CA ASP A 100 -11.44 7.83 -7.52
C ASP A 100 -10.29 8.56 -8.21
N ILE A 101 -10.16 9.89 -8.10
CA ILE A 101 -8.99 10.63 -8.61
C ILE A 101 -7.87 10.62 -7.56
N HIS A 102 -6.64 10.29 -7.99
CA HIS A 102 -5.49 10.25 -7.10
C HIS A 102 -5.04 11.66 -6.66
N PRO A 103 -5.22 12.05 -5.39
CA PRO A 103 -5.04 13.45 -4.97
C PRO A 103 -3.58 13.91 -5.04
N LEU A 104 -2.61 13.07 -4.66
CA LEU A 104 -1.20 13.46 -4.71
C LEU A 104 -0.69 13.67 -6.14
N ALA A 105 -1.08 12.82 -7.10
CA ALA A 105 -0.73 12.99 -8.51
C ALA A 105 -1.35 14.27 -9.09
N LEU A 106 -2.60 14.57 -8.72
CA LEU A 106 -3.27 15.82 -9.10
C LEU A 106 -2.49 17.03 -8.59
N PHE A 107 -2.21 17.11 -7.28
CA PHE A 107 -1.53 18.28 -6.71
C PHE A 107 -0.09 18.44 -7.19
N ASP A 108 0.63 17.35 -7.45
CA ASP A 108 1.98 17.42 -8.02
C ASP A 108 1.94 17.97 -9.46
N GLY A 109 1.04 17.46 -10.30
CA GLY A 109 0.88 18.00 -11.66
C GLY A 109 0.41 19.46 -11.68
N LEU A 110 -0.48 19.86 -10.75
CA LEU A 110 -0.90 21.26 -10.60
C LEU A 110 0.28 22.16 -10.21
N ASN A 111 1.21 21.65 -9.40
CA ASN A 111 2.41 22.38 -9.01
C ASN A 111 3.36 22.66 -10.18
N ASP A 112 3.35 21.83 -11.22
CA ASP A 112 4.19 22.07 -12.41
C ASP A 112 3.52 23.02 -13.41
N LEU A 113 2.18 22.99 -13.47
CA LEU A 113 1.40 23.69 -14.50
C LEU A 113 0.90 25.08 -14.08
N LEU A 114 0.67 25.34 -12.80
CA LEU A 114 0.14 26.65 -12.38
C LEU A 114 1.22 27.73 -12.31
N THR A 115 0.87 28.95 -12.71
CA THR A 115 1.70 30.13 -12.40
C THR A 115 1.80 30.35 -10.89
N PRO A 116 2.75 31.17 -10.39
CA PRO A 116 2.89 31.42 -8.95
C PRO A 116 1.64 32.02 -8.29
N GLN A 117 0.82 32.76 -9.04
CA GLN A 117 -0.46 33.34 -8.57
C GLN A 117 -1.67 32.55 -9.07
N GLY A 118 -1.43 31.38 -9.66
CA GLY A 118 -2.48 30.58 -10.26
C GLY A 118 -3.48 30.06 -9.23
N VAL A 119 -4.75 29.98 -9.64
CA VAL A 119 -5.85 29.49 -8.80
C VAL A 119 -6.45 28.20 -9.36
N VAL A 120 -6.87 27.30 -8.47
CA VAL A 120 -7.60 26.08 -8.87
C VAL A 120 -9.01 26.17 -8.32
N LEU A 121 -9.99 25.97 -9.19
CA LEU A 121 -11.36 25.70 -8.77
C LEU A 121 -11.58 24.20 -8.87
N LEU A 122 -11.79 23.55 -7.73
CA LEU A 122 -12.03 22.11 -7.64
C LEU A 122 -13.48 21.88 -7.25
N ALA A 123 -14.25 21.22 -8.11
CA ALA A 123 -15.64 20.89 -7.86
C ALA A 123 -15.95 19.44 -8.18
N GLY A 124 -16.84 18.85 -7.38
CA GLY A 124 -17.10 17.43 -7.49
C GLY A 124 -18.05 16.89 -6.44
N GLU A 125 -18.06 15.56 -6.31
CA GLU A 125 -18.90 14.83 -5.37
C GLU A 125 -18.15 14.51 -4.07
N ARG A 126 -18.81 14.73 -2.93
CA ARG A 126 -18.30 14.37 -1.62
C ARG A 126 -18.37 12.85 -1.45
N ALA A 127 -17.26 12.24 -1.05
CA ALA A 127 -17.26 10.87 -0.56
C ALA A 127 -17.59 10.82 0.95
N ALA A 128 -18.01 9.64 1.41
CA ALA A 128 -18.38 9.41 2.80
C ALA A 128 -17.18 9.48 3.76
N GLY A 129 -17.48 9.77 5.04
CA GLY A 129 -16.49 9.84 6.12
C GLY A 129 -15.58 11.08 6.02
N SER A 130 -14.37 10.96 6.57
CA SER A 130 -13.37 12.05 6.64
C SER A 130 -12.61 12.30 5.32
N TRP A 131 -13.16 11.86 4.18
CA TRP A 131 -12.46 12.00 2.89
C TRP A 131 -12.15 13.46 2.54
N MET A 132 -13.07 14.38 2.82
CA MET A 132 -12.84 15.81 2.56
C MET A 132 -11.75 16.38 3.48
N ASP A 133 -11.73 15.98 4.76
CA ASP A 133 -10.69 16.40 5.71
C ASP A 133 -9.30 15.93 5.23
N TYR A 134 -9.23 14.71 4.70
CA TYR A 134 -8.00 14.17 4.12
C TYR A 134 -7.59 14.91 2.85
N LEU A 135 -8.53 15.20 1.96
CA LEU A 135 -8.24 15.97 0.74
C LEU A 135 -7.66 17.35 1.08
N GLN A 136 -8.26 18.05 2.05
CA GLN A 136 -7.76 19.34 2.52
C GLN A 136 -6.37 19.23 3.16
N ALA A 137 -6.14 18.21 3.99
CA ALA A 137 -4.83 17.98 4.61
C ALA A 137 -3.75 17.65 3.55
N LEU A 138 -4.07 16.84 2.55
CA LEU A 138 -3.18 16.50 1.44
C LEU A 138 -2.85 17.72 0.58
N ALA A 139 -3.84 18.57 0.28
CA ALA A 139 -3.63 19.82 -0.45
C ALA A 139 -2.61 20.71 0.28
N ALA A 140 -2.78 20.91 1.59
CA ALA A 140 -1.86 21.70 2.41
C ALA A 140 -0.43 21.12 2.41
N ARG A 141 -0.28 19.79 2.51
CA ARG A 141 1.02 19.11 2.43
C ARG A 141 1.68 19.20 1.05
N CYS A 142 0.88 19.43 0.01
CA CYS A 142 1.35 19.66 -1.36
C CYS A 142 1.57 21.15 -1.67
N GLY A 143 1.36 22.05 -0.72
CA GLY A 143 1.58 23.49 -0.88
C GLY A 143 0.38 24.27 -1.40
N PHE A 144 -0.85 23.78 -1.16
CA PHE A 144 -2.08 24.46 -1.53
C PHE A 144 -2.93 24.82 -0.29
N ASP A 145 -3.38 26.06 -0.23
CA ASP A 145 -4.38 26.51 0.73
C ASP A 145 -5.77 26.32 0.11
N MET A 146 -6.56 25.41 0.68
CA MET A 146 -7.91 25.11 0.22
C MET A 146 -8.92 25.94 1.02
N ALA A 147 -9.56 26.89 0.34
CA ALA A 147 -10.62 27.72 0.88
C ALA A 147 -12.00 27.16 0.48
N THR A 148 -12.94 27.23 1.43
CA THR A 148 -14.35 26.94 1.18
C THR A 148 -15.07 28.23 0.80
N PRO A 149 -15.66 28.34 -0.40
CA PRO A 149 -16.48 29.48 -0.77
C PRO A 149 -17.69 29.60 0.16
N SER A 150 -18.18 30.83 0.37
CA SER A 150 -19.39 31.09 1.17
C SER A 150 -20.65 30.40 0.61
N ALA A 151 -20.61 29.97 -0.66
CA ALA A 151 -21.68 29.26 -1.36
C ALA A 151 -21.55 27.73 -1.32
N ASP A 152 -20.61 27.15 -0.55
CA ASP A 152 -20.48 25.70 -0.41
C ASP A 152 -21.73 25.11 0.25
N THR A 153 -22.43 24.27 -0.49
CA THR A 153 -23.71 23.73 -0.07
C THR A 153 -23.49 22.53 0.86
N ALA A 154 -24.32 22.37 1.89
CA ALA A 154 -24.36 21.19 2.76
C ALA A 154 -24.84 19.89 2.04
N GLY A 155 -24.73 19.83 0.70
CA GLY A 155 -25.17 18.74 -0.17
C GLY A 155 -24.04 17.80 -0.58
N PRO A 156 -24.33 16.84 -1.48
CA PRO A 156 -23.37 15.85 -1.96
C PRO A 156 -22.30 16.46 -2.90
N PHE A 157 -22.45 17.72 -3.29
CA PHE A 157 -21.50 18.44 -4.13
C PHE A 157 -20.69 19.43 -3.31
N PHE A 158 -19.46 19.67 -3.72
CA PHE A 158 -18.61 20.70 -3.15
C PHE A 158 -17.99 21.55 -4.26
N VAL A 159 -17.62 22.78 -3.90
CA VAL A 159 -16.76 23.64 -4.71
C VAL A 159 -15.72 24.22 -3.77
N HIS A 160 -14.43 24.04 -4.09
CA HIS A 160 -13.32 24.61 -3.34
C HIS A 160 -12.44 25.45 -4.25
N VAL A 161 -11.85 26.49 -3.68
CA VAL A 161 -10.83 27.30 -4.35
C VAL A 161 -9.51 27.00 -3.67
N LEU A 162 -8.51 26.61 -4.45
CA LEU A 162 -7.17 26.37 -3.97
C LEU A 162 -6.24 27.44 -4.50
N HIS A 163 -5.44 27.99 -3.60
CA HIS A 163 -4.34 28.88 -3.93
C HIS A 163 -3.03 28.20 -3.60
N ARG A 164 -1.95 28.54 -4.33
CA ARG A 164 -0.62 28.19 -3.86
C ARG A 164 -0.36 28.86 -2.52
N ALA A 165 0.16 28.10 -1.57
CA ALA A 165 0.56 28.63 -0.29
C ALA A 165 1.63 29.72 -0.50
N ALA A 166 1.57 30.79 0.28
CA ALA A 166 2.51 31.92 0.18
C ALA A 166 3.97 31.49 0.39
N THR A 167 4.20 30.39 1.11
CA THR A 167 5.51 29.78 1.31
C THR A 167 5.44 28.32 0.91
N ALA A 168 6.33 27.89 0.02
CA ALA A 168 6.42 26.49 -0.37
C ALA A 168 6.78 25.63 0.87
N PRO A 169 6.15 24.45 1.04
CA PRO A 169 6.46 23.59 2.16
C PRO A 169 7.90 23.08 2.02
N ARG A 170 8.65 23.09 3.13
CA ARG A 170 10.01 22.52 3.19
C ARG A 170 10.05 21.06 2.72
N TRP A 171 8.99 20.32 3.03
CA TRP A 171 8.80 18.93 2.69
C TRP A 171 7.52 18.79 1.88
N ARG A 172 7.65 18.30 0.64
CA ARG A 172 6.53 18.10 -0.26
C ARG A 172 6.22 16.61 -0.36
N VAL A 173 4.97 16.25 -0.13
CA VAL A 173 4.48 14.87 -0.27
C VAL A 173 4.18 14.59 -1.74
N GLY A 174 4.46 13.39 -2.21
CA GLY A 174 4.10 12.93 -3.55
C GLY A 174 3.76 11.45 -3.58
N HIS A 175 3.15 11.02 -4.68
CA HIS A 175 3.03 9.61 -5.04
C HIS A 175 4.35 9.11 -5.63
N VAL A 176 4.70 7.86 -5.37
CA VAL A 176 5.85 7.21 -5.99
C VAL A 176 5.51 6.76 -7.40
N LEU A 177 6.31 7.19 -8.38
CA LEU A 177 6.24 6.74 -9.77
C LEU A 177 7.42 5.82 -10.12
N PRO A 178 7.30 4.97 -11.16
CA PRO A 178 8.41 4.19 -11.70
C PRO A 178 9.68 5.01 -12.00
N THR A 179 9.52 6.27 -12.41
CA THR A 179 10.61 7.20 -12.70
C THR A 179 11.39 7.65 -11.45
N ASP A 180 10.84 7.45 -10.25
CA ASP A 180 11.50 7.78 -8.98
C ASP A 180 12.48 6.70 -8.51
N PHE A 181 12.57 5.57 -9.23
CA PHE A 181 13.28 4.38 -8.77
C PHE A 181 14.75 4.65 -8.40
N ASP A 182 15.47 5.42 -9.21
CA ASP A 182 16.90 5.68 -8.94
C ASP A 182 17.10 6.44 -7.62
N GLU A 183 16.25 7.44 -7.33
CA GLU A 183 16.27 8.16 -6.06
C GLU A 183 15.88 7.26 -4.89
N LEU A 184 14.88 6.38 -5.08
CA LEU A 184 14.43 5.44 -4.07
C LEU A 184 15.48 4.37 -3.76
N ALA A 185 16.17 3.86 -4.78
CA ALA A 185 17.25 2.89 -4.62
C ALA A 185 18.43 3.51 -3.87
N ALA A 186 18.76 4.78 -4.15
CA ALA A 186 19.77 5.52 -3.40
C ALA A 186 19.37 5.72 -1.93
N LEU A 187 18.11 6.11 -1.65
CA LEU A 187 17.61 6.23 -0.28
C LEU A 187 17.60 4.88 0.44
N PHE A 188 17.22 3.81 -0.25
CA PHE A 188 17.20 2.45 0.30
C PHE A 188 18.59 1.98 0.71
N GLN A 189 19.60 2.22 -0.14
CA GLN A 189 21.00 1.96 0.20
C GLN A 189 21.47 2.76 1.41
N ASP A 190 21.13 4.05 1.51
CA ASP A 190 21.48 4.90 2.66
C ASP A 190 20.82 4.41 3.97
N VAL A 191 19.55 3.99 3.90
CA VAL A 191 18.78 3.61 5.08
C VAL A 191 19.08 2.19 5.56
N PHE A 192 19.19 1.23 4.64
CA PHE A 192 19.30 -0.19 4.95
C PHE A 192 20.69 -0.78 4.70
N GLY A 193 21.59 -0.07 4.01
CA GLY A 193 22.98 -0.48 3.83
C GLY A 193 23.23 -1.49 2.69
N HIS A 194 22.23 -1.79 1.88
CA HIS A 194 22.30 -2.71 0.73
C HIS A 194 21.41 -2.22 -0.44
N PRO A 195 21.69 -2.64 -1.69
CA PRO A 195 21.02 -2.07 -2.86
C PRO A 195 19.59 -2.59 -3.05
N LEU A 196 18.72 -1.73 -3.56
CA LEU A 196 17.41 -2.12 -4.08
C LEU A 196 17.51 -2.37 -5.59
N SER A 197 17.20 -3.59 -6.04
CA SER A 197 17.13 -3.89 -7.47
C SER A 197 15.76 -3.53 -8.04
N TRP A 198 15.71 -3.20 -9.33
CA TRP A 198 14.45 -2.99 -10.05
C TRP A 198 13.55 -4.23 -9.96
N ALA A 199 14.12 -5.42 -10.11
CA ALA A 199 13.36 -6.67 -10.06
C ALA A 199 12.68 -6.88 -8.71
N LEU A 200 13.34 -6.53 -7.59
CA LEU A 200 12.74 -6.61 -6.25
C LEU A 200 11.66 -5.55 -6.05
N TRP A 201 11.91 -4.31 -6.50
CA TRP A 201 10.93 -3.24 -6.41
C TRP A 201 9.68 -3.54 -7.25
N ASP A 202 9.85 -3.98 -8.51
CA ASP A 202 8.75 -4.42 -9.36
C ASP A 202 8.02 -5.60 -8.72
N TRP A 203 8.74 -6.63 -8.23
CA TRP A 203 8.10 -7.75 -7.53
C TRP A 203 7.21 -7.31 -6.36
N LYS A 204 7.61 -6.29 -5.60
CA LYS A 204 6.81 -5.69 -4.53
C LYS A 204 5.64 -4.86 -5.06
N TYR A 205 5.89 -3.85 -5.88
CA TYR A 205 4.93 -2.77 -6.18
C TYR A 205 4.29 -2.86 -7.58
N GLY A 206 4.97 -3.52 -8.53
CA GLY A 206 4.57 -3.61 -9.92
C GLY A 206 3.21 -4.30 -10.14
N ALA A 207 2.63 -4.08 -11.33
CA ALA A 207 1.30 -4.57 -11.73
C ALA A 207 0.23 -4.43 -10.64
N SER A 208 0.18 -3.26 -9.99
CA SER A 208 -0.79 -2.95 -8.94
C SER A 208 -0.74 -3.80 -7.69
N ARG A 209 0.43 -4.36 -7.37
CA ARG A 209 0.62 -5.11 -6.13
C ARG A 209 0.85 -4.22 -4.93
N GLY A 210 1.29 -2.99 -5.12
CA GLY A 210 1.49 -2.06 -4.03
C GLY A 210 1.57 -0.64 -4.54
N ASN A 211 1.62 0.27 -3.58
CA ASN A 211 1.61 1.71 -3.80
C ASN A 211 2.47 2.33 -2.69
N ALA A 212 2.96 3.56 -2.92
CA ALA A 212 3.77 4.25 -1.95
C ALA A 212 3.61 5.77 -2.03
N VAL A 213 3.90 6.42 -0.90
CA VAL A 213 4.14 7.86 -0.83
C VAL A 213 5.60 8.15 -0.58
N LEU A 214 6.04 9.29 -1.07
CA LEU A 214 7.36 9.84 -0.81
C LEU A 214 7.26 11.27 -0.25
N VAL A 215 8.35 11.74 0.32
CA VAL A 215 8.56 13.14 0.66
C VAL A 215 9.84 13.63 0.01
N ARG A 216 9.77 14.79 -0.64
CA ARG A 216 10.91 15.50 -1.19
C ARG A 216 11.28 16.71 -0.35
N SER A 217 12.58 16.96 -0.23
CA SER A 217 13.13 18.21 0.29
C SER A 217 14.22 18.69 -0.66
N GLU A 218 14.14 19.95 -1.08
CA GLU A 218 15.07 20.53 -2.06
C GLU A 218 15.19 19.68 -3.34
N GLY A 219 14.07 19.15 -3.81
CA GLY A 219 13.99 18.32 -5.01
C GLY A 219 14.43 16.85 -4.86
N LYS A 220 15.00 16.46 -3.71
CA LYS A 220 15.47 15.08 -3.48
C LYS A 220 14.51 14.28 -2.62
N VAL A 221 14.32 13.01 -2.91
CA VAL A 221 13.56 12.10 -2.04
C VAL A 221 14.30 11.90 -0.71
N VAL A 222 13.62 12.21 0.40
CA VAL A 222 14.16 12.10 1.77
C VAL A 222 13.37 11.13 2.65
N ALA A 223 12.18 10.71 2.22
CA ALA A 223 11.41 9.69 2.91
C ALA A 223 10.50 8.91 1.96
N HIS A 224 10.15 7.69 2.33
CA HIS A 224 9.31 6.77 1.58
C HIS A 224 8.49 5.89 2.53
N TYR A 225 7.27 5.57 2.15
CA TYR A 225 6.40 4.66 2.88
C TYR A 225 5.62 3.80 1.89
N GLY A 226 5.97 2.52 1.83
CA GLY A 226 5.37 1.57 0.90
C GLY A 226 4.31 0.70 1.57
N GLY A 227 3.25 0.39 0.81
CA GLY A 227 2.24 -0.58 1.18
C GLY A 227 2.05 -1.60 0.07
N ILE A 228 2.31 -2.87 0.36
CA ILE A 228 2.11 -3.98 -0.57
C ILE A 228 0.78 -4.67 -0.24
N TYR A 229 -0.13 -4.74 -1.19
CA TYR A 229 -1.45 -5.32 -0.96
C TYR A 229 -1.37 -6.83 -0.70
N ARG A 230 -2.18 -7.27 0.27
CA ARG A 230 -2.35 -8.67 0.66
C ARG A 230 -3.85 -8.95 0.76
N ASP A 231 -4.27 -9.96 0.01
CA ASP A 231 -5.58 -10.56 0.24
C ASP A 231 -5.50 -11.37 1.53
N ILE A 232 -6.52 -11.23 2.37
CA ILE A 232 -6.62 -11.88 3.67
C ILE A 232 -8.02 -12.49 3.84
N LEU A 233 -8.14 -13.41 4.78
CA LEU A 233 -9.39 -13.78 5.42
C LEU A 233 -9.38 -13.15 6.82
N ARG A 234 -10.23 -12.15 7.04
CA ARG A 234 -10.48 -11.54 8.34
C ARG A 234 -11.60 -12.29 9.03
N CYS A 235 -11.25 -13.14 9.98
CA CYS A 235 -12.19 -14.00 10.69
C CYS A 235 -13.11 -14.77 9.72
N GLY A 236 -12.50 -15.42 8.73
CA GLY A 236 -13.19 -16.18 7.69
C GLY A 236 -13.81 -15.37 6.55
N LYS A 237 -13.82 -14.03 6.62
CA LYS A 237 -14.37 -13.16 5.56
C LYS A 237 -13.26 -12.60 4.67
N PRO A 238 -13.39 -12.65 3.32
CA PRO A 238 -12.44 -12.02 2.42
C PRO A 238 -12.28 -10.52 2.71
N ASP A 239 -11.03 -10.06 2.75
CA ASP A 239 -10.69 -8.65 2.89
C ASP A 239 -9.32 -8.39 2.24
N ARG A 240 -8.92 -7.12 2.15
CA ARG A 240 -7.61 -6.71 1.62
C ARG A 240 -6.98 -5.65 2.52
N VAL A 241 -5.68 -5.80 2.75
CA VAL A 241 -4.88 -4.89 3.59
C VAL A 241 -3.56 -4.54 2.89
N ALA A 242 -2.87 -3.53 3.38
CA ALA A 242 -1.49 -3.23 2.99
C ALA A 242 -0.49 -3.80 4.00
N GLN A 243 0.42 -4.67 3.56
CA GLN A 243 1.65 -4.94 4.26
C GLN A 243 2.59 -3.74 4.08
N ILE A 244 2.74 -2.97 5.15
CA ILE A 244 3.62 -1.81 5.19
C ILE A 244 5.07 -2.28 5.23
N GLY A 245 5.86 -1.76 4.30
CA GLY A 245 7.26 -2.09 4.12
C GLY A 245 8.05 -0.89 3.58
N ASP A 246 9.37 -1.06 3.51
CA ASP A 246 10.29 -0.07 2.95
C ASP A 246 10.10 1.34 3.53
N VAL A 247 9.81 1.43 4.83
CA VAL A 247 9.64 2.72 5.51
C VAL A 247 11.02 3.35 5.71
N MET A 248 11.29 4.41 4.96
CA MET A 248 12.60 5.05 4.90
C MET A 248 12.50 6.51 5.26
N VAL A 249 13.44 6.98 6.08
CA VAL A 249 13.67 8.39 6.35
C VAL A 249 15.17 8.61 6.33
N GLN A 250 15.63 9.57 5.53
CA GLN A 250 17.05 9.91 5.39
C GLN A 250 17.62 10.30 6.75
N SER A 251 18.85 9.85 7.05
CA SER A 251 19.46 9.98 8.38
C SER A 251 19.45 11.40 8.96
N ARG A 252 19.68 12.42 8.12
CA ARG A 252 19.66 13.85 8.51
C ARG A 252 18.27 14.37 8.92
N GLU A 253 17.20 13.74 8.46
CA GLU A 253 15.81 14.13 8.73
C GLU A 253 15.17 13.29 9.85
N ARG A 254 15.78 12.18 10.27
CA ARG A 254 15.22 11.24 11.29
C ARG A 254 14.94 11.88 12.65
N GLY A 255 15.68 12.93 13.00
CA GLY A 255 15.51 13.67 14.26
C GLY A 255 14.34 14.65 14.27
N VAL A 256 13.71 14.90 13.11
CA VAL A 256 12.61 15.85 12.98
C VAL A 256 11.29 15.18 13.36
N LEU A 257 11.04 15.08 14.67
CA LEU A 257 9.85 14.43 15.21
C LEU A 257 8.67 15.38 15.40
N THR A 258 8.36 16.16 14.36
CA THR A 258 7.25 17.14 14.36
C THR A 258 6.07 16.65 13.51
N ARG A 259 4.90 17.26 13.67
CA ARG A 259 3.71 16.99 12.82
C ARG A 259 3.85 17.43 11.36
N ASN A 260 4.97 18.05 11.00
CA ASN A 260 5.31 18.39 9.62
C ASN A 260 6.58 17.67 9.15
N GLY A 261 7.21 16.86 10.00
CA GLY A 261 8.44 16.14 9.66
C GLY A 261 8.18 14.99 8.67
N PRO A 262 9.20 14.53 7.93
CA PRO A 262 9.02 13.58 6.84
C PRO A 262 8.34 12.27 7.26
N PHE A 263 8.70 11.72 8.42
CA PHE A 263 8.08 10.48 8.93
C PHE A 263 6.59 10.63 9.20
N PHE A 264 6.19 11.76 9.80
CA PHE A 264 4.78 12.04 10.06
C PHE A 264 4.02 12.18 8.73
N LEU A 265 4.56 12.98 7.80
CA LEU A 265 3.93 13.24 6.51
C LEU A 265 3.68 11.96 5.70
N ILE A 266 4.66 11.06 5.59
CA ILE A 266 4.45 9.78 4.90
C ILE A 266 3.48 8.86 5.68
N GLY A 267 3.56 8.86 7.01
CA GLY A 267 2.76 8.01 7.88
C GLY A 267 1.27 8.41 7.93
N THR A 268 0.94 9.67 7.68
CA THR A 268 -0.45 10.15 7.57
C THR A 268 -0.96 10.14 6.13
N SER A 269 -0.14 10.55 5.16
CA SER A 269 -0.59 10.65 3.76
C SER A 269 -0.89 9.29 3.13
N TRP A 270 -0.12 8.24 3.48
CA TRP A 270 -0.38 6.90 2.98
C TRP A 270 -1.78 6.37 3.36
N PRO A 271 -2.17 6.28 4.65
CA PRO A 271 -3.50 5.80 5.01
C PRO A 271 -4.65 6.74 4.58
N GLU A 272 -4.40 8.03 4.41
CA GLU A 272 -5.40 9.00 3.90
C GLU A 272 -5.74 8.78 2.43
N VAL A 273 -4.76 8.40 1.61
CA VAL A 273 -4.97 8.17 0.17
C VAL A 273 -5.44 6.74 -0.10
N TYR A 274 -4.80 5.74 0.49
CA TYR A 274 -5.00 4.33 0.11
C TYR A 274 -5.77 3.53 1.14
N GLY A 275 -6.10 4.16 2.25
CA GLY A 275 -6.91 3.58 3.30
C GLY A 275 -6.08 2.94 4.43
N PRO A 276 -6.77 2.64 5.54
CA PRO A 276 -6.11 2.59 6.84
C PRO A 276 -5.63 1.20 7.26
N ARG A 277 -6.05 0.17 6.54
CA ARG A 277 -5.91 -1.21 6.97
C ARG A 277 -4.59 -1.75 6.48
N GLY A 278 -3.66 -1.90 7.42
CA GLY A 278 -2.36 -2.49 7.14
C GLY A 278 -1.70 -3.04 8.38
N PHE A 279 -0.72 -3.90 8.16
CA PHE A 279 0.19 -4.42 9.17
C PHE A 279 1.62 -4.19 8.69
N GLY A 280 2.57 -4.27 9.60
CA GLY A 280 3.98 -4.15 9.29
C GLY A 280 4.80 -4.76 10.41
N PHE A 281 6.12 -4.56 10.35
CA PHE A 281 7.03 -5.22 11.28
C PHE A 281 8.06 -4.26 11.92
N PRO A 282 7.66 -3.10 12.46
CA PRO A 282 8.58 -2.19 13.12
C PRO A 282 9.25 -2.85 14.33
N ASN A 283 10.51 -2.49 14.57
CA ASN A 283 11.14 -2.74 15.85
C ASN A 283 10.55 -1.84 16.96
N ALA A 284 10.83 -2.13 18.23
CA ALA A 284 10.32 -1.34 19.34
C ALA A 284 10.69 0.16 19.29
N ARG A 285 11.82 0.54 18.68
CA ARG A 285 12.19 1.95 18.55
C ARG A 285 11.28 2.67 17.57
N ALA A 286 11.10 2.11 16.38
CA ALA A 286 10.21 2.67 15.34
C ALA A 286 8.77 2.74 15.84
N MET A 287 8.30 1.68 16.52
CA MET A 287 6.97 1.64 17.12
C MET A 287 6.73 2.80 18.09
N ARG A 288 7.63 3.01 19.05
CA ARG A 288 7.50 4.09 20.05
C ARG A 288 7.45 5.48 19.43
N VAL A 289 8.16 5.71 18.32
CA VAL A 289 8.13 7.01 17.63
C VAL A 289 6.75 7.24 17.03
N ALA A 290 6.20 6.23 16.36
CA ALA A 290 4.89 6.33 15.73
C ALA A 290 3.73 6.42 16.73
N GLU A 291 3.79 5.69 17.85
CA GLU A 291 2.79 5.79 18.93
C GLU A 291 2.77 7.21 19.50
N LYS A 292 3.94 7.81 19.77
CA LYS A 292 4.05 9.21 20.24
C LYS A 292 3.50 10.22 19.23
N MET A 293 3.54 9.88 17.94
CA MET A 293 2.97 10.70 16.87
C MET A 293 1.49 10.43 16.60
N GLY A 294 0.89 9.43 17.25
CA GLY A 294 -0.51 9.04 17.04
C GLY A 294 -0.79 8.31 15.72
N LEU A 295 0.25 7.77 15.05
CA LEU A 295 0.10 7.14 13.73
C LEU A 295 -0.48 5.73 13.82
N TYR A 296 0.02 4.93 14.77
CA TYR A 296 -0.44 3.55 14.96
C TYR A 296 -0.19 3.05 16.39
N THR A 297 -0.96 2.04 16.80
CA THR A 297 -0.89 1.37 18.10
C THR A 297 -0.50 -0.10 17.95
N LYS A 298 0.01 -0.72 19.02
CA LYS A 298 0.43 -2.13 18.99
C LYS A 298 -0.79 -3.05 18.87
N ALA A 299 -0.84 -3.83 17.80
CA ALA A 299 -1.84 -4.87 17.55
C ALA A 299 -1.33 -6.29 17.85
N GLY A 300 -0.01 -6.49 17.89
CA GLY A 300 0.58 -7.79 18.15
C GLY A 300 2.10 -7.76 18.22
N GLN A 301 2.71 -8.94 18.22
CA GLN A 301 4.15 -9.13 18.25
C GLN A 301 4.52 -10.44 17.56
N MET A 302 5.67 -10.45 16.91
CA MET A 302 6.30 -11.67 16.39
C MET A 302 7.19 -12.29 17.48
N ALA A 303 7.27 -13.61 17.47
CA ALA A 303 8.20 -14.43 18.25
C ALA A 303 9.03 -15.28 17.29
N GLN A 304 10.25 -15.61 17.69
CA GLN A 304 11.07 -16.59 16.99
C GLN A 304 10.95 -17.94 17.70
N LEU A 305 10.86 -19.01 16.92
CA LEU A 305 11.01 -20.37 17.40
C LEU A 305 12.25 -21.00 16.79
N ARG A 306 12.92 -21.85 17.57
CA ARG A 306 14.03 -22.68 17.10
C ARG A 306 13.79 -24.15 17.45
N TRP A 307 14.14 -25.02 16.51
CA TRP A 307 14.16 -26.47 16.68
C TRP A 307 15.55 -27.01 16.40
N LEU A 308 15.92 -28.05 17.15
CA LEU A 308 17.00 -28.93 16.72
C LEU A 308 16.55 -29.76 15.51
N PRO A 309 17.47 -30.04 14.56
CA PRO A 309 17.20 -30.94 13.46
C PRO A 309 16.82 -32.32 14.01
N SER A 310 15.84 -32.96 13.38
CA SER A 310 15.47 -34.33 13.72
C SER A 310 16.27 -35.33 12.87
N SER A 311 16.25 -36.61 13.25
CA SER A 311 16.98 -37.67 12.53
C SER A 311 16.67 -37.64 11.02
N PRO A 312 17.68 -37.66 10.12
CA PRO A 312 17.47 -37.54 8.67
C PRO A 312 16.80 -38.78 8.06
N ARG A 313 16.66 -39.87 8.83
CA ARG A 313 16.02 -41.12 8.42
C ARG A 313 14.60 -40.89 7.92
N TRP A 314 14.21 -41.66 6.90
CA TRP A 314 12.87 -41.56 6.32
C TRP A 314 11.78 -41.80 7.37
N ARG A 315 10.67 -41.07 7.23
CA ARG A 315 9.47 -41.33 8.01
C ARG A 315 8.65 -42.43 7.34
N LEU A 316 8.13 -43.35 8.15
CA LEU A 316 7.29 -44.44 7.65
C LEU A 316 5.89 -43.95 7.26
N GLN A 317 5.38 -42.93 7.95
CA GLN A 317 4.04 -42.39 7.74
C GLN A 317 3.95 -41.40 6.58
N THR A 318 5.04 -40.73 6.23
CA THR A 318 5.04 -39.58 5.32
C THR A 318 6.17 -39.64 4.30
N ARG A 319 5.93 -39.02 3.14
CA ARG A 319 6.91 -38.79 2.08
C ARG A 319 6.86 -37.33 1.66
N VAL A 320 7.98 -36.84 1.14
CA VAL A 320 8.13 -35.44 0.71
C VAL A 320 8.63 -35.38 -0.72
N ARG A 321 8.17 -34.37 -1.46
CA ARG A 321 8.71 -33.99 -2.77
C ARG A 321 8.60 -32.47 -2.94
N ASN A 322 9.41 -31.93 -3.84
CA ASN A 322 9.28 -30.53 -4.23
C ASN A 322 8.01 -30.32 -5.07
N LEU A 323 7.38 -29.17 -4.86
CA LEU A 323 6.40 -28.59 -5.77
C LEU A 323 7.15 -27.92 -6.93
N ALA A 324 6.55 -27.92 -8.11
CA ALA A 324 7.12 -27.30 -9.30
C ALA A 324 6.30 -26.09 -9.76
N ARG A 325 6.98 -24.98 -10.08
CA ARG A 325 6.37 -23.78 -10.64
C ARG A 325 5.56 -24.12 -11.91
N GLY A 326 4.37 -23.53 -12.07
CA GLY A 326 3.53 -23.74 -13.25
C GLY A 326 2.91 -25.14 -13.38
N ASN A 327 3.09 -26.02 -12.38
CA ASN A 327 2.49 -27.34 -12.40
C ASN A 327 1.06 -27.28 -11.86
N ALA A 328 0.07 -27.39 -12.76
CA ALA A 328 -1.34 -27.34 -12.40
C ALA A 328 -1.77 -28.47 -11.44
N ALA A 329 -1.16 -29.65 -11.52
CA ALA A 329 -1.47 -30.76 -10.61
C ALA A 329 -0.98 -30.46 -9.19
N ASP A 330 0.15 -29.76 -9.05
CA ASP A 330 0.64 -29.27 -7.76
C ASP A 330 -0.29 -28.21 -7.18
N GLY A 331 -0.74 -27.25 -8.00
CA GLY A 331 -1.74 -26.26 -7.59
C GLY A 331 -3.04 -26.89 -7.10
N ALA A 332 -3.53 -27.93 -7.78
CA ALA A 332 -4.72 -28.67 -7.38
C ALA A 332 -4.58 -29.40 -6.03
N LEU A 333 -3.36 -29.78 -5.63
CA LEU A 333 -3.09 -30.39 -4.32
C LEU A 333 -3.01 -29.35 -3.19
N VAL A 334 -2.60 -28.11 -3.49
CA VAL A 334 -2.52 -27.01 -2.50
C VAL A 334 -3.90 -26.45 -2.16
N ALA A 335 -4.80 -26.35 -3.13
CA ALA A 335 -6.14 -25.78 -2.94
C ALA A 335 -6.91 -26.38 -1.74
N PRO A 336 -7.08 -27.72 -1.61
CA PRO A 336 -7.78 -28.29 -0.45
C PRO A 336 -7.01 -28.16 0.87
N LEU A 337 -5.67 -28.10 0.85
CA LEU A 337 -4.86 -27.85 2.04
C LEU A 337 -5.08 -26.44 2.58
N TRP A 338 -5.04 -25.45 1.68
CA TRP A 338 -5.33 -24.06 2.01
C TRP A 338 -6.77 -23.89 2.53
N ALA A 339 -7.76 -24.46 1.85
CA ALA A 339 -9.16 -24.36 2.27
C ALA A 339 -9.38 -24.90 3.70
N ALA A 340 -8.76 -26.05 4.02
CA ALA A 340 -8.83 -26.63 5.35
C ALA A 340 -8.10 -25.77 6.41
N MET A 341 -6.89 -25.28 6.10
CA MET A 341 -6.15 -24.37 6.98
C MET A 341 -6.94 -23.07 7.25
N ALA A 342 -7.52 -22.47 6.22
CA ALA A 342 -8.35 -21.28 6.32
C ALA A 342 -9.57 -21.51 7.22
N HIS A 343 -10.19 -22.69 7.14
CA HIS A 343 -11.30 -23.07 8.01
C HIS A 343 -10.87 -23.22 9.48
N ASP A 344 -9.72 -23.85 9.72
CA ASP A 344 -9.16 -24.02 11.06
C ASP A 344 -8.78 -22.65 11.68
N LEU A 345 -8.36 -21.70 10.86
CA LEU A 345 -7.99 -20.32 11.23
C LEU A 345 -9.13 -19.29 11.08
N ARG A 346 -10.39 -19.73 11.00
CA ARG A 346 -11.54 -18.84 10.78
C ARG A 346 -11.76 -17.77 11.87
N GLU A 347 -11.14 -17.92 13.03
CA GLU A 347 -11.20 -16.94 14.13
C GLU A 347 -10.03 -15.94 14.10
N SER A 348 -9.11 -16.11 13.15
CA SER A 348 -7.88 -15.34 12.98
C SER A 348 -7.94 -14.43 11.75
N VAL A 349 -6.99 -13.51 11.64
CA VAL A 349 -6.71 -12.77 10.41
C VAL A 349 -5.54 -13.43 9.70
N VAL A 350 -5.78 -14.02 8.54
CA VAL A 350 -4.80 -14.83 7.81
C VAL A 350 -4.72 -14.38 6.35
N GLY A 351 -3.53 -13.99 5.88
CA GLY A 351 -3.25 -13.84 4.44
C GLY A 351 -3.63 -15.06 3.59
N VAL A 352 -4.09 -14.83 2.37
CA VAL A 352 -4.40 -15.92 1.43
C VAL A 352 -3.12 -16.65 1.03
N ARG A 353 -3.09 -17.97 1.24
CA ARG A 353 -1.94 -18.85 0.96
C ARG A 353 -2.26 -19.92 -0.08
N ASP A 354 -2.90 -19.50 -1.15
CA ASP A 354 -3.23 -20.36 -2.29
C ASP A 354 -2.03 -20.58 -3.23
N TRP A 355 -2.27 -21.29 -4.34
CA TRP A 355 -1.24 -21.54 -5.35
C TRP A 355 -0.69 -20.25 -5.97
N ALA A 356 -1.55 -19.29 -6.29
CA ALA A 356 -1.15 -18.01 -6.88
C ALA A 356 -0.25 -17.20 -5.92
N TYR A 357 -0.51 -17.27 -4.62
CA TYR A 357 0.37 -16.74 -3.59
C TYR A 357 1.74 -17.42 -3.60
N LEU A 358 1.81 -18.76 -3.62
CA LEU A 358 3.08 -19.49 -3.66
C LEU A 358 3.90 -19.17 -4.92
N GLU A 359 3.26 -19.13 -6.09
CA GLU A 359 3.90 -18.80 -7.36
C GLU A 359 4.52 -17.42 -7.37
N ARG A 360 3.79 -16.43 -6.87
CA ARG A 360 4.26 -15.05 -6.81
C ARG A 360 5.30 -14.86 -5.71
N ARG A 361 4.99 -15.29 -4.48
CA ARG A 361 5.76 -14.96 -3.28
C ARG A 361 7.08 -15.71 -3.23
N TYR A 362 7.10 -16.99 -3.60
CA TYR A 362 8.28 -17.83 -3.42
C TYR A 362 8.90 -18.24 -4.75
N PHE A 363 8.12 -18.73 -5.73
CA PHE A 363 8.70 -19.17 -7.00
C PHE A 363 9.19 -18.03 -7.90
N SER A 364 8.63 -16.83 -7.75
CA SER A 364 8.97 -15.65 -8.57
C SER A 364 9.78 -14.59 -7.82
N HIS A 365 10.25 -14.90 -6.60
CA HIS A 365 11.10 -13.98 -5.86
C HIS A 365 12.44 -13.79 -6.60
N PRO A 366 12.91 -12.55 -6.84
CA PRO A 366 14.07 -12.31 -7.70
C PRO A 366 15.42 -12.66 -7.06
N HIS A 367 15.53 -12.57 -5.73
CA HIS A 367 16.81 -12.80 -5.02
C HIS A 367 16.84 -14.08 -4.18
N ASN A 368 15.78 -14.34 -3.42
CA ASN A 368 15.67 -15.52 -2.55
C ASN A 368 15.20 -16.75 -3.32
N HIS A 369 15.78 -17.90 -2.97
CA HIS A 369 15.39 -19.21 -3.47
C HIS A 369 14.79 -20.04 -2.34
N TYR A 370 13.63 -20.65 -2.61
CA TYR A 370 12.85 -21.38 -1.62
C TYR A 370 12.61 -22.83 -2.06
N GLU A 371 12.60 -23.73 -1.09
CA GLU A 371 12.23 -25.13 -1.24
C GLU A 371 10.78 -25.30 -0.80
N LEU A 372 9.88 -25.54 -1.76
CA LEU A 372 8.45 -25.74 -1.50
C LEU A 372 8.15 -27.23 -1.47
N LEU A 373 7.85 -27.76 -0.29
CA LEU A 373 7.81 -29.18 -0.01
C LEU A 373 6.38 -29.65 0.23
N LEU A 374 5.88 -30.51 -0.64
CA LEU A 374 4.64 -31.22 -0.38
C LEU A 374 4.89 -32.42 0.51
N VAL A 375 4.21 -32.45 1.66
CA VAL A 375 4.15 -33.62 2.55
C VAL A 375 2.89 -34.41 2.22
N THR A 376 3.05 -35.70 1.93
CA THR A 376 1.93 -36.61 1.69
C THR A 376 2.02 -37.85 2.57
N ALA A 377 0.87 -38.43 2.91
CA ALA A 377 0.81 -39.74 3.56
C ALA A 377 1.46 -40.80 2.66
N ARG A 378 2.36 -41.62 3.21
CA ARG A 378 3.21 -42.52 2.42
C ARG A 378 2.40 -43.58 1.69
N LEU A 379 1.38 -44.15 2.35
CA LEU A 379 0.57 -45.25 1.81
C LEU A 379 -0.53 -44.76 0.87
N THR A 380 -1.30 -43.75 1.29
CA THR A 380 -2.47 -43.28 0.52
C THR A 380 -2.13 -42.20 -0.50
N GLY A 381 -0.99 -41.53 -0.34
CA GLY A 381 -0.62 -40.37 -1.14
C GLY A 381 -1.44 -39.11 -0.90
N LYS A 382 -2.33 -39.13 0.09
CA LYS A 382 -3.12 -37.96 0.47
C LYS A 382 -2.20 -36.79 0.84
N PRO A 383 -2.43 -35.57 0.31
CA PRO A 383 -1.69 -34.38 0.73
C PRO A 383 -2.00 -34.06 2.19
N LEU A 384 -0.96 -33.76 2.97
CA LEU A 384 -1.05 -33.44 4.38
C LEU A 384 -0.70 -31.98 4.68
N GLY A 385 0.20 -31.40 3.89
CA GLY A 385 0.57 -30.00 4.01
C GLY A 385 1.73 -29.62 3.10
N VAL A 386 2.01 -28.32 3.03
CA VAL A 386 3.17 -27.75 2.37
C VAL A 386 4.03 -27.03 3.40
N ALA A 387 5.34 -27.21 3.33
CA ALA A 387 6.32 -26.38 4.02
C ALA A 387 7.10 -25.57 2.99
N VAL A 388 7.33 -24.28 3.27
CA VAL A 388 8.21 -23.42 2.48
C VAL A 388 9.47 -23.17 3.29
N LEU A 389 10.62 -23.61 2.79
CA LEU A 389 11.89 -23.50 3.49
C LEU A 389 12.85 -22.60 2.73
N GLN A 390 13.63 -21.79 3.46
CA GLN A 390 14.79 -21.10 2.93
C GLN A 390 16.04 -21.71 3.57
N ARG A 391 16.98 -22.15 2.72
CA ARG A 391 18.28 -22.64 3.17
C ARG A 391 19.22 -21.46 3.30
N LEU A 392 19.77 -21.28 4.49
CA LEU A 392 20.82 -20.30 4.77
C LEU A 392 22.15 -21.04 4.98
N GLU A 393 23.23 -20.29 5.18
CA GLU A 393 24.56 -20.86 5.38
C GLU A 393 24.65 -21.69 6.67
N ASP A 394 24.03 -21.21 7.76
CA ASP A 394 24.15 -21.76 9.10
C ASP A 394 22.82 -22.21 9.72
N ALA A 395 21.71 -22.11 8.98
CA ALA A 395 20.40 -22.51 9.46
C ALA A 395 19.42 -22.79 8.31
N CYS A 396 18.29 -23.42 8.65
CA CYS A 396 17.12 -23.44 7.79
C CYS A 396 16.05 -22.53 8.39
N GLU A 397 15.42 -21.70 7.57
CA GLU A 397 14.24 -20.93 7.97
C GLU A 397 12.98 -21.56 7.41
N LEU A 398 11.96 -21.73 8.25
CA LEU A 398 10.62 -22.10 7.85
C LEU A 398 9.84 -20.82 7.52
N MET A 399 9.70 -20.54 6.23
CA MET A 399 9.04 -19.34 5.73
C MET A 399 7.53 -19.42 5.88
N ASP A 400 6.93 -20.57 5.56
CA ASP A 400 5.48 -20.75 5.61
C ASP A 400 5.08 -22.21 5.79
N VAL A 401 3.85 -22.41 6.26
CA VAL A 401 3.21 -23.71 6.35
C VAL A 401 1.77 -23.59 5.85
N ILE A 402 1.38 -24.47 4.92
CA ILE A 402 0.01 -24.56 4.41
C ILE A 402 -0.51 -25.96 4.71
N ALA A 403 -1.24 -26.11 5.81
CA ALA A 403 -1.75 -27.40 6.25
C ALA A 403 -2.98 -27.22 7.18
N PRO A 404 -3.92 -28.18 7.19
CA PRO A 404 -4.85 -28.31 8.32
C PRO A 404 -4.06 -28.36 9.63
N LEU A 405 -4.54 -27.72 10.68
CA LEU A 405 -3.83 -27.63 11.96
C LEU A 405 -3.59 -29.02 12.58
N ALA A 406 -4.48 -29.98 12.31
CA ALA A 406 -4.33 -31.38 12.71
C ALA A 406 -3.08 -32.07 12.13
N HIS A 407 -2.52 -31.57 11.01
CA HIS A 407 -1.31 -32.11 10.38
C HIS A 407 -0.08 -31.22 10.59
N PHE A 408 -0.21 -30.10 11.30
CA PHE A 408 0.83 -29.08 11.44
C PHE A 408 2.14 -29.65 11.99
N ALA A 409 2.05 -30.46 13.07
CA ALA A 409 3.21 -31.11 13.68
C ALA A 409 3.96 -32.06 12.72
N LEU A 410 3.23 -32.78 11.86
CA LEU A 410 3.83 -33.67 10.87
C LEU A 410 4.61 -32.90 9.80
N VAL A 411 4.13 -31.72 9.42
CA VAL A 411 4.80 -30.86 8.45
C VAL A 411 6.07 -30.24 9.05
N ILE A 412 6.00 -29.78 10.30
CA ILE A 412 7.18 -29.26 11.03
C ILE A 412 8.23 -30.37 11.24
N ASP A 413 7.84 -31.59 11.61
CA ASP A 413 8.78 -32.71 11.71
C ASP A 413 9.52 -32.98 10.39
N GLN A 414 8.82 -32.89 9.25
CA GLN A 414 9.45 -33.04 7.94
C GLN A 414 10.44 -31.91 7.63
N ALA A 415 10.12 -30.67 8.00
CA ALA A 415 11.05 -29.54 7.90
C ALA A 415 12.30 -29.76 8.78
N ARG A 416 12.12 -30.19 10.03
CA ARG A 416 13.24 -30.54 10.95
C ARG A 416 14.09 -31.67 10.40
N ARG A 417 13.48 -32.68 9.78
CA ARG A 417 14.18 -33.81 9.16
C ARG A 417 15.03 -33.36 7.98
N LEU A 418 14.47 -32.52 7.11
CA LEU A 418 15.19 -32.01 5.94
C LEU A 418 16.33 -31.09 6.35
N THR A 419 16.13 -30.28 7.38
CA THR A 419 17.21 -29.50 8.01
C THR A 419 18.38 -30.42 8.43
N GLY A 420 18.09 -31.51 9.15
CA GLY A 420 19.11 -32.50 9.52
C GLY A 420 19.73 -33.22 8.31
N ARG A 421 18.95 -33.51 7.27
CA ARG A 421 19.46 -34.09 6.01
C ARG A 421 20.38 -33.12 5.27
N TRP A 422 20.14 -31.82 5.37
CA TRP A 422 21.00 -30.78 4.80
C TRP A 422 22.23 -30.48 5.65
N GLY A 423 22.40 -31.15 6.79
CA GLY A 423 23.52 -30.92 7.70
C GLY A 423 23.46 -29.57 8.41
N LEU A 424 22.30 -28.92 8.42
CA LEU A 424 22.12 -27.61 9.06
C LEU A 424 21.84 -27.80 10.55
N PRO A 425 22.44 -26.97 11.43
CA PRO A 425 22.40 -27.17 12.88
C PRO A 425 21.06 -26.77 13.51
N SER A 426 20.21 -25.99 12.82
CA SER A 426 18.92 -25.58 13.35
C SER A 426 17.90 -25.26 12.27
N LEU A 427 16.62 -25.45 12.63
CA LEU A 427 15.47 -24.89 11.94
C LEU A 427 14.93 -23.76 12.81
N TYR A 428 14.57 -22.61 12.23
CA TYR A 428 13.83 -21.58 12.95
C TYR A 428 12.68 -21.03 12.12
N ALA A 429 11.73 -20.37 12.79
CA ALA A 429 10.59 -19.71 12.16
C ALA A 429 10.21 -18.47 12.96
N TRP A 430 9.63 -17.48 12.31
CA TRP A 430 8.90 -16.42 12.98
C TRP A 430 7.40 -16.69 12.93
N THR A 431 6.69 -16.38 14.00
CA THR A 431 5.23 -16.43 14.06
C THR A 431 4.69 -15.35 14.99
N THR A 432 3.40 -15.06 14.92
CA THR A 432 2.74 -14.21 15.91
C THR A 432 2.60 -14.89 17.27
N THR A 433 2.73 -14.13 18.36
CA THR A 433 2.70 -14.66 19.74
C THR A 433 1.40 -15.38 20.09
N ASN A 434 0.27 -14.96 19.53
CA ASN A 434 -1.04 -15.62 19.74
C ASN A 434 -1.13 -17.02 19.11
N HIS A 435 -0.27 -17.34 18.14
CA HIS A 435 -0.21 -18.67 17.52
C HIS A 435 1.03 -19.47 17.95
N LEU A 436 1.89 -18.89 18.80
CA LEU A 436 3.09 -19.55 19.34
C LEU A 436 2.82 -20.94 19.96
N PRO A 437 1.72 -21.18 20.71
CA PRO A 437 1.46 -22.50 21.30
C PRO A 437 1.41 -23.66 20.28
N LEU A 438 0.98 -23.41 19.04
CA LEU A 438 0.97 -24.44 17.99
C LEU A 438 2.38 -24.93 17.65
N PHE A 439 3.34 -24.01 17.64
CA PHE A 439 4.73 -24.31 17.27
C PHE A 439 5.51 -24.89 18.45
N VAL A 440 5.25 -24.41 19.67
CA VAL A 440 5.84 -24.97 20.91
C VAL A 440 5.42 -26.42 21.11
N ALA A 441 4.16 -26.76 20.81
CA ALA A 441 3.68 -28.15 20.82
C ALA A 441 4.45 -29.08 19.85
N CYS A 442 5.21 -28.51 18.92
CA CYS A 442 6.08 -29.23 17.98
C CYS A 442 7.56 -29.26 18.43
N GLU A 443 7.82 -29.12 19.75
CA GLU A 443 9.15 -29.07 20.37
C GLU A 443 9.97 -27.81 20.01
N GLY A 444 9.28 -26.71 19.67
CA GLY A 444 9.93 -25.43 19.38
C GLY A 444 10.31 -24.72 20.67
N THR A 445 11.54 -24.19 20.74
CA THR A 445 11.96 -23.30 21.82
C THR A 445 11.75 -21.86 21.40
N GLU A 446 11.07 -21.08 22.22
CA GLU A 446 10.84 -19.65 21.98
C GLU A 446 12.12 -18.85 22.23
N GLU A 447 12.41 -17.91 21.33
CA GLU A 447 13.41 -16.87 21.49
C GLU A 447 12.74 -15.50 21.32
N PRO A 448 13.00 -14.52 22.22
CA PRO A 448 12.42 -13.19 22.10
C PRO A 448 12.84 -12.51 20.79
N LEU A 449 11.86 -11.94 20.09
CA LEU A 449 12.08 -11.17 18.86
C LEU A 449 11.54 -9.75 19.03
N ASN A 450 12.38 -8.75 18.71
CA ASN A 450 12.03 -7.33 18.81
C ASN A 450 11.32 -6.85 17.53
N VAL A 451 10.23 -7.52 17.16
CA VAL A 451 9.41 -7.19 15.98
C VAL A 451 7.96 -7.12 16.42
N LEU A 452 7.38 -5.91 16.33
CA LEU A 452 6.01 -5.63 16.73
C LEU A 452 5.10 -5.58 15.51
N ILE A 453 3.79 -5.71 15.73
CA ILE A 453 2.77 -5.60 14.68
C ILE A 453 1.90 -4.38 15.00
N PRO A 454 1.87 -3.35 14.15
CA PRO A 454 1.06 -2.16 14.34
C PRO A 454 -0.34 -2.32 13.73
N ALA A 455 -1.29 -1.53 14.22
CA ALA A 455 -2.52 -1.19 13.52
C ALA A 455 -2.65 0.33 13.43
N SER A 456 -3.06 0.85 12.26
CA SER A 456 -3.29 2.28 12.07
C SER A 456 -4.28 2.81 13.10
N SER A 457 -3.91 3.90 13.78
CA SER A 457 -4.79 4.67 14.67
C SER A 457 -5.05 6.08 14.14
N TRP A 458 -4.41 6.45 13.03
CA TRP A 458 -4.49 7.79 12.44
C TRP A 458 -5.89 8.09 11.91
N THR A 459 -6.37 7.18 11.08
CA THR A 459 -7.72 7.18 10.53
C THR A 459 -8.64 6.55 11.56
N ALA A 460 -9.78 7.17 11.86
CA ALA A 460 -10.79 6.62 12.78
C ALA A 460 -11.52 5.39 12.20
N ASP A 461 -10.79 4.34 11.82
CA ASP A 461 -11.33 3.09 11.32
C ASP A 461 -11.95 2.30 12.48
N PRO A 462 -13.28 2.14 12.51
CA PRO A 462 -13.96 1.41 13.58
C PRO A 462 -13.62 -0.08 13.61
N GLN A 463 -12.94 -0.60 12.58
CA GLN A 463 -12.53 -2.00 12.48
C GLN A 463 -11.09 -2.27 12.94
N SER A 464 -10.34 -1.24 13.34
CA SER A 464 -8.93 -1.37 13.75
C SER A 464 -8.72 -2.36 14.90
N GLU A 465 -9.64 -2.40 15.87
CA GLU A 465 -9.60 -3.32 17.01
C GLU A 465 -9.73 -4.80 16.60
N LEU A 466 -10.36 -5.10 15.45
CA LEU A 466 -10.56 -6.47 14.97
C LEU A 466 -9.25 -7.18 14.60
N PHE A 467 -8.16 -6.43 14.42
CA PHE A 467 -6.85 -6.97 14.08
C PHE A 467 -5.98 -7.30 15.30
N VAL A 468 -6.33 -6.76 16.47
CA VAL A 468 -5.52 -6.89 17.69
C VAL A 468 -5.52 -8.34 18.17
N GLY A 469 -4.34 -8.94 18.26
CA GLY A 469 -4.16 -10.32 18.72
C GLY A 469 -4.74 -11.40 17.80
N LYS A 470 -5.08 -11.05 16.55
CA LYS A 470 -5.76 -11.95 15.61
C LYS A 470 -4.89 -12.41 14.44
N TRP A 471 -3.80 -11.71 14.16
CA TRP A 471 -2.93 -12.01 13.03
C TRP A 471 -2.31 -13.43 13.10
N TRP A 472 -2.43 -14.17 12.01
CA TRP A 472 -1.56 -15.28 11.64
C TRP A 472 -0.54 -14.73 10.63
N LEU A 473 0.70 -14.57 11.09
CA LEU A 473 1.84 -14.16 10.27
C LEU A 473 3.00 -15.10 10.53
N THR A 474 3.77 -15.38 9.48
CA THR A 474 4.96 -16.23 9.48
C THR A 474 6.18 -15.45 8.99
N SER A 475 7.37 -16.04 9.03
CA SER A 475 8.59 -15.47 8.41
C SER A 475 8.36 -15.00 6.97
N GLY A 476 7.57 -15.75 6.21
CA GLY A 476 7.23 -15.51 4.81
C GLY A 476 6.42 -14.24 4.57
N ASP A 477 5.78 -13.68 5.60
CA ASP A 477 5.07 -12.40 5.52
C ASP A 477 6.04 -11.19 5.65
N THR A 478 7.33 -11.39 5.95
CA THR A 478 8.31 -10.31 6.09
C THR A 478 9.17 -10.11 4.83
N ASP A 479 9.72 -8.91 4.63
CA ASP A 479 10.57 -8.54 3.47
C ASP A 479 11.98 -8.06 3.86
N PHE A 480 12.46 -8.41 5.06
CA PHE A 480 13.68 -7.82 5.65
C PHE A 480 15.01 -8.39 5.15
N ARG A 481 15.01 -9.35 4.22
CA ARG A 481 16.17 -10.20 3.93
C ARG A 481 16.35 -10.50 2.45
#